data_AF-A0A453P1R9-F1
#
_entry.id   AF-A0A453P1R9-F1
#
_cell.length_a   1.000
_cell.length_b   1.000
_cell.length_c   1.000
_cell.angle_alpha   90.00
_cell.angle_beta   90.00
_cell.angle_gamma   90.00
#
_symmetry.space_group_name_H-M   'P 1'
#
loop_
_entity.id
_entity.type
_entity.pdbx_description
1 polymer ?
#
loop_
_entity_poly.entity_id
_entity_poly.type
_entity_poly.pdbx_seq_one_letter_code
_entity_poly.pdbx_strand_id
1 'polypeptide(L)'
;MRRFLAESDIRSDEVSCEKVTASVAKSYGLQRGGHNHHLVQDGLRLLNLPRGEDGSLSPESLNIMHSTINKLSNGALQSVAKIISRTKCSFNKTRPLLREIVTYHLPCYLAKLDHEDVIMSELSEILINPGSYQSDSLSLVTPVSPLLLSSINQALDRLDGIPDQALVAVNRKLIGKTSMPKFWHVPRSSSRGHLIEIVRKRCKMIIARIEEGYMPKRLAKAMSMVNLYWKQKLRSMDISQLEYFPFSKETASLQNDVLNALWLLPKLQHDDLKLLRPILDPDPKFRKMQFRVSLRK
;
A
#
# COMPACT_ATOMS: atom_id res chain seq x y z
N MET A 1 44.40 -43.42 -13.52
CA MET A 1 43.40 -42.49 -14.11
C MET A 1 42.73 -41.75 -12.95
N ARG A 2 43.11 -40.50 -12.67
CA ARG A 2 42.55 -39.70 -11.57
C ARG A 2 41.21 -39.11 -12.03
N ARG A 3 40.11 -39.49 -11.37
CA ARG A 3 38.79 -38.90 -11.60
C ARG A 3 38.74 -37.54 -10.91
N PHE A 4 38.66 -36.47 -11.68
CA PHE A 4 38.33 -35.14 -11.16
C PHE A 4 36.81 -35.04 -11.13
N LEU A 5 36.24 -34.80 -9.94
CA LEU A 5 34.87 -34.33 -9.78
C LEU A 5 34.79 -32.90 -10.30
N ALA A 6 33.69 -32.56 -10.98
CA ALA A 6 33.47 -31.19 -11.45
C ALA A 6 33.29 -30.28 -10.24
N GLU A 7 33.81 -29.05 -10.29
CA GLU A 7 33.71 -28.07 -9.19
C GLU A 7 32.25 -27.78 -8.81
N SER A 8 31.32 -27.96 -9.75
CA SER A 8 29.87 -27.90 -9.54
C SER A 8 29.33 -28.94 -8.54
N ASP A 9 29.99 -30.10 -8.43
CA ASP A 9 29.58 -31.19 -7.54
C ASP A 9 30.04 -30.96 -6.08
N ILE A 10 30.92 -29.99 -5.86
CA ILE A 10 31.43 -29.59 -4.54
C ILE A 10 30.65 -28.37 -3.99
N ARG A 11 29.97 -27.61 -4.87
CA ARG A 11 29.27 -26.35 -4.53
C ARG A 11 27.75 -26.50 -4.31
N SER A 12 27.25 -27.67 -3.95
CA SER A 12 25.84 -27.84 -3.57
C SER A 12 25.44 -27.08 -2.30
N ASP A 13 26.41 -26.57 -1.54
CA ASP A 13 26.22 -25.79 -0.31
C ASP A 13 26.42 -24.27 -0.51
N GLU A 14 26.42 -23.77 -1.75
CA GLU A 14 26.26 -22.34 -1.97
C GLU A 14 24.92 -21.91 -1.37
N VAL A 15 25.00 -21.26 -0.21
CA VAL A 15 23.87 -20.66 0.48
C VAL A 15 23.22 -19.72 -0.52
N SER A 16 22.11 -20.16 -1.13
CA SER A 16 21.53 -19.41 -2.23
C SER A 16 21.30 -17.98 -1.75
N CYS A 17 21.68 -16.99 -2.55
CA CYS A 17 21.41 -15.59 -2.22
C CYS A 17 19.94 -15.42 -1.81
N GLU A 18 19.02 -16.19 -2.40
CA GLU A 18 17.62 -16.20 -2.01
C GLU A 18 17.37 -16.71 -0.59
N LYS A 19 18.05 -17.76 -0.12
CA LYS A 19 17.95 -18.23 1.28
C LYS A 19 18.56 -17.24 2.27
N VAL A 20 19.70 -16.62 1.93
CA VAL A 20 20.30 -15.56 2.76
C VAL A 20 19.37 -14.36 2.84
N THR A 21 18.84 -13.91 1.69
CA THR A 21 17.94 -12.76 1.62
C THR A 21 16.62 -13.05 2.34
N ALA A 22 16.05 -14.24 2.19
CA ALA A 22 14.83 -14.66 2.90
C ALA A 22 15.04 -14.78 4.41
N SER A 23 16.21 -15.25 4.87
CA SER A 23 16.55 -15.34 6.29
C SER A 23 16.77 -13.97 6.91
N VAL A 24 17.50 -13.08 6.22
CA VAL A 24 17.63 -11.66 6.60
C VAL A 24 16.25 -11.00 6.66
N ALA A 25 15.43 -11.19 5.62
CA ALA A 25 14.10 -10.61 5.57
C ALA A 25 13.21 -11.13 6.73
N LYS A 26 13.25 -12.43 7.04
CA LYS A 26 12.57 -13.03 8.21
C LYS A 26 13.06 -12.45 9.55
N SER A 27 14.36 -12.21 9.67
CA SER A 27 15.00 -11.64 10.88
C SER A 27 14.60 -10.19 11.15
N TYR A 28 14.25 -9.44 10.10
CA TYR A 28 13.78 -8.06 10.16
C TYR A 28 12.25 -7.92 10.04
N GLY A 29 11.49 -9.03 10.05
CA GLY A 29 10.02 -9.02 9.90
C GLY A 29 9.52 -8.69 8.49
N LEU A 30 10.41 -8.73 7.50
CA LEU A 30 10.15 -8.48 6.08
C LEU A 30 9.80 -9.84 5.41
N GLN A 31 8.55 -10.28 5.49
CA GLN A 31 8.13 -11.46 4.74
C GLN A 31 8.01 -11.13 3.25
N ARG A 32 8.79 -11.83 2.42
CA ARG A 32 8.67 -11.86 0.96
C ARG A 32 7.39 -12.61 0.55
N GLY A 33 6.27 -11.93 0.69
CA GLY A 33 5.03 -12.16 -0.03
C GLY A 33 4.43 -10.78 -0.25
N GLY A 34 3.74 -10.55 -1.36
CA GLY A 34 3.02 -9.30 -1.62
C GLY A 34 1.88 -9.12 -0.62
N HIS A 35 2.23 -8.86 0.64
CA HIS A 35 1.29 -8.72 1.73
C HIS A 35 0.70 -7.33 1.65
N ASN A 36 -0.44 -7.26 0.99
CA ASN A 36 -1.42 -6.21 1.22
C ASN A 36 -1.87 -6.33 2.68
N HIS A 37 -1.09 -5.76 3.59
CA HIS A 37 -1.55 -5.45 4.95
C HIS A 37 -2.72 -4.45 4.93
N HIS A 38 -3.06 -3.92 3.76
CA HIS A 38 -4.28 -3.17 3.50
C HIS A 38 -5.52 -4.06 3.53
N LEU A 39 -6.57 -3.55 4.18
CA LEU A 39 -7.87 -4.20 4.28
C LEU A 39 -8.91 -3.45 3.45
N VAL A 40 -9.92 -4.17 2.96
CA VAL A 40 -11.07 -3.58 2.26
C VAL A 40 -12.05 -3.01 3.28
N GLN A 41 -12.25 -1.70 3.23
CA GLN A 41 -13.10 -0.95 4.16
C GLN A 41 -14.56 -1.40 4.08
N ASP A 42 -15.08 -1.69 2.88
CA ASP A 42 -16.48 -2.10 2.70
C ASP A 42 -16.77 -3.45 3.36
N GLY A 43 -15.84 -4.40 3.24
CA GLY A 43 -15.91 -5.70 3.92
C GLY A 43 -15.83 -5.55 5.45
N LEU A 44 -14.93 -4.70 5.92
CA LEU A 44 -14.82 -4.35 7.35
C LEU A 44 -16.08 -3.72 7.91
N ARG A 45 -16.67 -2.76 7.17
CA ARG A 45 -17.95 -2.16 7.55
C ARG A 45 -19.00 -3.24 7.68
N LEU A 46 -19.13 -4.11 6.67
CA LEU A 46 -20.10 -5.21 6.69
C LEU A 46 -19.97 -6.09 7.95
N LEU A 47 -18.76 -6.37 8.41
CA LEU A 47 -18.50 -7.16 9.63
C LEU A 47 -18.83 -6.42 10.92
N ASN A 48 -18.72 -5.09 10.92
CA ASN A 48 -18.87 -4.24 12.10
C ASN A 48 -20.25 -3.54 12.19
N LEU A 49 -21.23 -3.92 11.35
CA LEU A 49 -22.54 -3.28 11.37
C LEU A 49 -23.30 -3.65 12.66
N PRO A 50 -23.95 -2.67 13.31
CA PRO A 50 -24.82 -2.94 14.43
C PRO A 50 -26.02 -3.79 13.96
N ARG A 51 -26.36 -4.81 14.73
CA ARG A 51 -27.53 -5.66 14.48
C ARG A 51 -28.78 -4.99 15.06
N GLY A 52 -29.93 -5.16 14.39
CA GLY A 52 -31.23 -4.81 14.97
C GLY A 52 -31.53 -5.64 16.22
N GLU A 53 -32.48 -5.20 17.04
CA GLU A 53 -32.94 -5.93 18.24
C GLU A 53 -33.47 -7.34 17.91
N ASP A 54 -33.90 -7.55 16.67
CA ASP A 54 -34.36 -8.83 16.10
C ASP A 54 -33.25 -9.63 15.38
N GLY A 55 -32.01 -9.13 15.39
CA GLY A 55 -30.87 -9.69 14.67
C GLY A 55 -30.88 -9.43 13.16
N SER A 56 -31.86 -8.68 12.64
CA SER A 56 -31.96 -8.35 11.21
C SER A 56 -30.98 -7.24 10.81
N LEU A 57 -30.63 -7.21 9.52
CA LEU A 57 -29.79 -6.15 8.95
C LEU A 57 -30.64 -4.93 8.61
N SER A 58 -30.19 -3.73 8.99
CA SER A 58 -30.82 -2.48 8.58
C SER A 58 -30.78 -2.27 7.05
N PRO A 59 -31.62 -1.38 6.48
CA PRO A 59 -31.57 -1.07 5.06
C PRO A 59 -30.21 -0.57 4.57
N GLU A 60 -29.48 0.18 5.41
CA GLU A 60 -28.12 0.63 5.13
C GLU A 60 -27.13 -0.54 5.09
N SER A 61 -27.26 -1.46 6.05
CA SER A 61 -26.46 -2.69 6.13
C SER A 61 -26.65 -3.57 4.89
N LEU A 62 -27.88 -3.71 4.41
CA LEU A 62 -28.20 -4.44 3.19
C LEU A 62 -27.58 -3.78 1.96
N ASN A 63 -27.61 -2.45 1.85
CA ASN A 63 -26.97 -1.72 0.76
C ASN A 63 -25.45 -1.94 0.73
N ILE A 64 -24.79 -1.88 1.88
CA ILE A 64 -23.35 -2.18 2.01
C ILE A 64 -23.09 -3.63 1.61
N MET A 65 -23.89 -4.57 2.08
CA MET A 65 -23.78 -5.99 1.73
C MET A 65 -23.88 -6.21 0.22
N HIS A 66 -24.93 -5.69 -0.43
CA HIS A 66 -25.11 -5.82 -1.88
C HIS A 66 -23.94 -5.22 -2.65
N SER A 67 -23.46 -4.03 -2.23
CA SER A 67 -22.30 -3.38 -2.83
C SER A 67 -21.04 -4.25 -2.71
N THR A 68 -20.78 -4.81 -1.53
CA THR A 68 -19.64 -5.71 -1.29
C THR A 68 -19.72 -6.98 -2.14
N ILE A 69 -20.87 -7.67 -2.15
CA ILE A 69 -21.11 -8.87 -2.96
C ILE A 69 -20.87 -8.60 -4.45
N ASN A 70 -21.29 -7.43 -4.94
CA ASN A 70 -21.13 -7.07 -6.35
C ASN A 70 -19.67 -6.88 -6.77
N LYS A 71 -18.79 -6.55 -5.83
CA LYS A 71 -17.36 -6.32 -6.08
C LYS A 71 -16.52 -7.60 -5.92
N LEU A 72 -17.03 -8.65 -5.27
CA LEU A 72 -16.29 -9.90 -5.05
C LEU A 72 -15.99 -10.65 -6.36
N SER A 73 -14.85 -11.34 -6.36
CA SER A 73 -14.42 -12.27 -7.41
C SER A 73 -15.33 -13.49 -7.47
N ASN A 74 -15.37 -14.17 -8.63
CA ASN A 74 -16.18 -15.39 -8.75
C ASN A 74 -15.69 -16.47 -7.77
N GLY A 75 -14.37 -16.59 -7.61
CA GLY A 75 -13.75 -17.48 -6.62
C GLY A 75 -14.14 -17.10 -5.20
N ALA A 76 -14.09 -15.81 -4.84
CA ALA A 76 -14.51 -15.34 -3.53
C ALA A 76 -16.00 -15.57 -3.27
N LEU A 77 -16.88 -15.28 -4.24
CA LEU A 77 -18.32 -15.57 -4.13
C LEU A 77 -18.60 -17.05 -3.92
N GLN A 78 -17.85 -17.93 -4.61
CA GLN A 78 -17.96 -19.37 -4.43
C GLN A 78 -17.52 -19.80 -3.02
N SER A 79 -16.42 -19.24 -2.50
CA SER A 79 -15.95 -19.51 -1.14
C SER A 79 -16.97 -19.03 -0.09
N VAL A 80 -17.50 -17.82 -0.23
CA VAL A 80 -18.56 -17.29 0.64
C VAL A 80 -19.81 -18.19 0.59
N ALA A 81 -20.25 -18.60 -0.60
CA ALA A 81 -21.39 -19.50 -0.76
C ALA A 81 -21.18 -20.84 -0.05
N LYS A 82 -19.97 -21.42 -0.10
CA LYS A 82 -19.63 -22.66 0.62
C LYS A 82 -19.73 -22.47 2.14
N ILE A 83 -19.21 -21.36 2.66
CA ILE A 83 -19.21 -21.05 4.10
C ILE A 83 -20.66 -20.93 4.62
N ILE A 84 -21.48 -20.13 3.95
CA ILE A 84 -22.84 -19.82 4.44
C ILE A 84 -23.82 -20.98 4.23
N SER A 85 -23.64 -21.78 3.18
CA SER A 85 -24.59 -22.86 2.86
C SER A 85 -24.29 -24.18 3.58
N ARG A 86 -23.14 -24.33 4.28
CA ARG A 86 -22.66 -25.55 4.97
C ARG A 86 -22.77 -26.86 4.16
N THR A 87 -23.03 -26.77 2.87
CA THR A 87 -23.32 -27.90 1.97
C THR A 87 -22.07 -28.19 1.16
N LYS A 88 -21.72 -29.48 1.04
CA LYS A 88 -20.69 -29.99 0.13
C LYS A 88 -21.15 -29.91 -1.34
N CYS A 89 -21.69 -28.78 -1.77
CA CYS A 89 -22.12 -28.63 -3.15
C CYS A 89 -20.93 -28.18 -4.00
N SER A 90 -20.55 -29.02 -4.96
CA SER A 90 -19.62 -28.69 -6.03
C SER A 90 -20.28 -27.64 -6.92
N PHE A 91 -19.76 -26.40 -6.88
CA PHE A 91 -20.34 -25.31 -7.65
C PHE A 91 -19.45 -24.95 -8.83
N ASN A 92 -19.69 -25.57 -9.98
CA ASN A 92 -19.53 -24.89 -11.27
C ASN A 92 -20.78 -24.02 -11.52
N LYS A 93 -21.09 -23.11 -10.59
CA LYS A 93 -22.26 -22.21 -10.70
C LYS A 93 -21.85 -20.91 -11.39
N THR A 94 -22.78 -20.36 -12.16
CA THR A 94 -22.60 -19.05 -12.80
C THR A 94 -22.59 -17.93 -11.75
N ARG A 95 -21.88 -16.83 -12.04
CA ARG A 95 -21.78 -15.68 -11.14
C ARG A 95 -23.14 -15.12 -10.68
N PRO A 96 -24.17 -14.94 -11.55
CA PRO A 96 -25.48 -14.45 -11.12
C PRO A 96 -26.12 -15.34 -10.06
N LEU A 97 -26.04 -16.67 -10.24
CA LEU A 97 -26.58 -17.64 -9.30
C LEU A 97 -25.81 -17.63 -7.97
N LEU A 98 -24.48 -17.51 -8.01
CA LEU A 98 -23.66 -17.35 -6.79
C LEU A 98 -24.04 -16.07 -6.04
N ARG A 99 -24.26 -14.95 -6.74
CA ARG A 99 -24.69 -13.69 -6.12
C ARG A 99 -26.06 -13.83 -5.46
N GLU A 100 -27.01 -14.47 -6.12
CA GLU A 100 -28.35 -14.71 -5.58
C GLU A 100 -28.30 -15.51 -4.29
N ILE A 101 -27.58 -16.64 -4.29
CA ILE A 101 -27.38 -17.50 -3.12
C ILE A 101 -26.74 -16.71 -1.97
N VAL A 102 -25.64 -16.00 -2.23
CA VAL A 102 -24.94 -15.22 -1.20
C VAL A 102 -25.84 -14.13 -0.66
N THR A 103 -26.54 -13.41 -1.53
CA THR A 103 -27.46 -12.34 -1.14
C THR A 103 -28.58 -12.85 -0.24
N TYR A 104 -29.12 -14.04 -0.54
CA TYR A 104 -30.22 -14.64 0.21
C TYR A 104 -29.79 -15.20 1.57
N HIS A 105 -28.64 -15.91 1.62
CA HIS A 105 -28.24 -16.65 2.82
C HIS A 105 -27.31 -15.87 3.77
N LEU A 106 -26.56 -14.88 3.27
CA LEU A 106 -25.58 -14.14 4.07
C LEU A 106 -26.21 -13.37 5.24
N PRO A 107 -27.36 -12.67 5.11
CA PRO A 107 -28.00 -11.99 6.25
C PRO A 107 -28.30 -12.93 7.41
N CYS A 108 -28.92 -14.08 7.13
CA CYS A 108 -29.25 -15.07 8.15
C CYS A 108 -28.01 -15.73 8.77
N TYR A 109 -26.93 -15.86 8.00
CA TYR A 109 -25.65 -16.34 8.51
C TYR A 109 -25.01 -15.31 9.46
N LEU A 110 -24.93 -14.05 9.03
CA LEU A 110 -24.39 -12.96 9.84
C LEU A 110 -25.19 -12.76 11.14
N ALA A 111 -26.52 -12.89 11.10
CA ALA A 111 -27.38 -12.78 12.29
C ALA A 111 -27.08 -13.85 13.36
N LYS A 112 -26.53 -15.01 12.97
CA LYS A 112 -26.27 -16.15 13.86
C LYS A 112 -24.85 -16.21 14.42
N LEU A 113 -23.92 -15.42 13.90
CA LEU A 113 -22.53 -15.40 14.38
C LEU A 113 -22.46 -14.67 15.72
N ASP A 114 -21.71 -15.15 16.71
CA ASP A 114 -21.45 -14.33 17.90
C ASP A 114 -20.37 -13.27 17.61
N HIS A 115 -20.32 -12.17 18.37
CA HIS A 115 -19.38 -11.07 18.08
C HIS A 115 -17.90 -11.50 18.16
N GLU A 116 -17.58 -12.52 18.98
CA GLU A 116 -16.22 -13.05 19.08
C GLU A 116 -15.85 -14.04 17.95
N ASP A 117 -16.84 -14.69 17.33
CA ASP A 117 -16.62 -15.64 16.21
C ASP A 117 -16.23 -14.93 14.90
N VAL A 118 -16.63 -13.65 14.75
CA VAL A 118 -16.49 -12.88 13.51
C VAL A 118 -15.02 -12.60 13.18
N ILE A 119 -14.16 -12.44 14.17
CA ILE A 119 -12.73 -12.11 13.96
C ILE A 119 -11.93 -13.34 13.51
N MET A 120 -12.40 -14.56 13.78
CA MET A 120 -11.70 -15.82 13.43
C MET A 120 -12.36 -16.61 12.28
N SER A 121 -13.48 -16.14 11.73
CA SER A 121 -14.18 -16.83 10.64
C SER A 121 -13.45 -16.68 9.30
N GLU A 122 -13.40 -17.76 8.49
CA GLU A 122 -12.90 -17.73 7.10
C GLU A 122 -13.60 -16.66 6.23
N LEU A 123 -14.82 -16.26 6.62
CA LEU A 123 -15.57 -15.19 5.95
C LEU A 123 -14.91 -13.82 6.13
N SER A 124 -14.38 -13.52 7.31
CA SER A 124 -13.75 -12.21 7.57
C SER A 124 -12.50 -12.05 6.72
N GLU A 125 -11.66 -13.09 6.64
CA GLU A 125 -10.47 -13.11 5.78
C GLU A 125 -10.82 -12.84 4.32
N ILE A 126 -11.89 -13.45 3.79
CA ILE A 126 -12.33 -13.20 2.41
C ILE A 126 -12.79 -11.74 2.25
N LEU A 127 -13.62 -11.24 3.17
CA LEU A 127 -14.24 -9.92 3.04
C LEU A 127 -13.24 -8.77 3.20
N ILE A 128 -12.23 -8.91 4.05
CA ILE A 128 -11.23 -7.85 4.26
C ILE A 128 -10.04 -7.96 3.30
N ASN A 129 -9.82 -9.10 2.64
CA ASN A 129 -8.70 -9.30 1.72
C ASN A 129 -8.94 -8.60 0.37
N PRO A 130 -8.07 -7.67 -0.06
CA PRO A 130 -8.18 -7.00 -1.36
C PRO A 130 -8.14 -7.98 -2.55
N GLY A 131 -7.42 -9.09 -2.44
CA GLY A 131 -7.32 -10.13 -3.47
C GLY A 131 -8.63 -10.87 -3.75
N SER A 132 -9.64 -10.73 -2.88
CA SER A 132 -10.96 -11.33 -3.06
C SER A 132 -11.85 -10.59 -4.05
N TYR A 133 -11.44 -9.43 -4.56
CA TYR A 133 -12.30 -8.51 -5.31
C TYR A 133 -11.88 -8.35 -6.77
N GLN A 134 -12.85 -8.04 -7.65
CA GLN A 134 -12.62 -7.80 -9.09
C GLN A 134 -12.38 -6.32 -9.43
N SER A 135 -12.71 -5.41 -8.51
CA SER A 135 -12.78 -3.98 -8.80
C SER A 135 -11.53 -3.23 -8.38
N ASP A 136 -11.08 -2.29 -9.22
CA ASP A 136 -10.05 -1.31 -8.84
C ASP A 136 -10.61 -0.18 -7.95
N SER A 137 -11.94 -0.14 -7.76
CA SER A 137 -12.64 0.86 -6.96
C SER A 137 -12.71 0.53 -5.45
N LEU A 138 -11.75 -0.24 -4.92
CA LEU A 138 -11.75 -0.64 -3.51
C LEU A 138 -11.35 0.54 -2.63
N SER A 139 -12.14 0.78 -1.58
CA SER A 139 -11.68 1.62 -0.49
C SER A 139 -10.80 0.78 0.42
N LEU A 140 -9.50 1.04 0.42
CA LEU A 140 -8.52 0.32 1.21
C LEU A 140 -8.08 1.14 2.43
N VAL A 141 -7.88 0.46 3.56
CA VAL A 141 -7.39 1.03 4.82
C VAL A 141 -6.15 0.28 5.28
N THR A 142 -5.25 0.96 5.97
CA THR A 142 -4.04 0.36 6.53
C THR A 142 -4.21 0.19 8.04
N PRO A 143 -4.32 -1.04 8.57
CA PRO A 143 -4.34 -1.27 10.02
C PRO A 143 -3.04 -0.80 10.65
N VAL A 144 -3.16 -0.26 11.86
CA VAL A 144 -1.99 0.15 12.65
C VAL A 144 -1.50 -1.07 13.41
N SER A 145 -0.27 -1.49 13.12
CA SER A 145 0.43 -2.53 13.87
C SER A 145 1.64 -1.95 14.61
N PRO A 146 2.10 -2.59 15.71
CA PRO A 146 3.33 -2.19 16.39
C PRO A 146 4.54 -2.12 15.45
N LEU A 147 4.62 -3.06 14.49
CA LEU A 147 5.66 -3.08 13.46
C LEU A 147 5.59 -1.84 12.55
N LEU A 148 4.39 -1.47 12.10
CA LEU A 148 4.19 -0.28 11.27
C LEU A 148 4.58 0.99 12.03
N LEU A 149 4.16 1.13 13.29
CA LEU A 149 4.52 2.27 14.13
C LEU A 149 6.03 2.37 14.36
N SER A 150 6.69 1.25 14.62
CA SER A 150 8.15 1.19 14.74
C SER A 150 8.85 1.65 13.45
N SER A 151 8.38 1.16 12.30
CA SER A 151 8.90 1.55 10.98
C SER A 151 8.73 3.05 10.70
N ILE A 152 7.59 3.62 11.10
CA ILE A 152 7.34 5.07 10.99
C ILE A 152 8.33 5.84 11.85
N ASN A 153 8.52 5.47 13.12
CA ASN A 153 9.48 6.16 14.00
C ASN A 153 10.90 6.10 13.44
N GLN A 154 11.34 4.94 12.94
CA GLN A 154 12.64 4.80 12.29
C GLN A 154 12.78 5.72 11.06
N ALA A 155 11.72 5.85 10.26
CA ALA A 155 11.71 6.78 9.13
C ALA A 155 11.74 8.25 9.57
N LEU A 156 11.14 8.60 10.71
CA LEU A 156 11.19 9.95 11.30
C LEU A 156 12.58 10.33 11.85
N ASP A 157 13.33 9.35 12.33
CA ASP A 157 14.71 9.56 12.79
C ASP A 157 15.67 9.84 11.62
N ARG A 158 15.31 9.40 10.41
CA ARG A 158 16.12 9.56 9.20
C ARG A 158 15.71 10.74 8.32
N LEU A 159 14.87 11.66 8.80
CA LEU A 159 14.43 12.83 8.03
C LEU A 159 15.58 13.74 7.61
N ASP A 160 16.66 13.80 8.40
CA ASP A 160 17.88 14.56 8.07
C ASP A 160 18.56 14.06 6.79
N GLY A 161 18.28 12.82 6.38
CA GLY A 161 18.78 12.23 5.13
C GLY A 161 17.95 12.55 3.88
N ILE A 162 16.85 13.31 4.00
CA ILE A 162 15.86 13.58 2.92
C ILE A 162 16.04 15.02 2.37
N PRO A 163 15.99 15.27 1.05
CA PRO A 163 16.14 16.60 0.48
C PRO A 163 14.95 17.51 0.81
N ASP A 164 15.18 18.82 0.76
CA ASP A 164 14.18 19.84 1.12
C ASP A 164 12.89 19.69 0.30
N GLN A 165 12.97 19.40 -1.02
CA GLN A 165 11.78 19.20 -1.86
C GLN A 165 10.89 18.06 -1.33
N ALA A 166 11.51 16.95 -0.94
CA ALA A 166 10.77 15.80 -0.40
C ALA A 166 10.18 16.12 0.98
N LEU A 167 10.91 16.84 1.85
CA LEU A 167 10.37 17.32 3.13
C LEU A 167 9.17 18.26 2.95
N VAL A 168 9.23 19.18 1.99
CA VAL A 168 8.08 20.05 1.64
C VAL A 168 6.90 19.22 1.15
N ALA A 169 7.14 18.19 0.32
CA ALA A 169 6.09 17.31 -0.17
C ALA A 169 5.44 16.49 0.96
N VAL A 170 6.24 15.93 1.87
CA VAL A 170 5.78 15.23 3.09
C VAL A 170 4.93 16.17 3.93
N ASN A 171 5.45 17.36 4.23
CA ASN A 171 4.75 18.36 5.03
C ASN A 171 3.41 18.77 4.41
N ARG A 172 3.38 18.95 3.08
CA ARG A 172 2.16 19.23 2.33
C ARG A 172 1.12 18.13 2.49
N LYS A 173 1.52 16.85 2.43
CA LYS A 173 0.61 15.71 2.65
C LYS A 173 0.07 15.67 4.07
N LEU A 174 0.89 16.00 5.07
CA LEU A 174 0.46 16.09 6.48
C LEU A 174 -0.59 17.19 6.69
N ILE A 175 -0.40 18.36 6.08
CA ILE A 175 -1.38 19.47 6.16
C ILE A 175 -2.66 19.13 5.37
N GLY A 176 -2.56 18.27 4.35
CA GLY A 176 -3.68 17.94 3.46
C GLY A 176 -3.91 18.98 2.36
N LYS A 177 -2.90 19.78 2.01
CA LYS A 177 -2.98 20.74 0.91
C LYS A 177 -2.80 20.03 -0.43
N THR A 178 -3.74 20.24 -1.34
CA THR A 178 -3.62 19.79 -2.73
C THR A 178 -3.00 20.91 -3.55
N SER A 179 -1.84 20.66 -4.13
CA SER A 179 -1.24 21.57 -5.11
C SER A 179 -0.55 20.76 -6.18
N MET A 180 -0.56 21.25 -7.42
CA MET A 180 0.26 20.65 -8.47
C MET A 180 1.73 20.67 -8.02
N PRO A 181 2.43 19.53 -8.05
CA PRO A 181 3.87 19.53 -7.85
C PRO A 181 4.50 20.40 -8.94
N LYS A 182 5.26 21.40 -8.53
CA LYS A 182 6.13 22.14 -9.43
C LYS A 182 7.53 21.60 -9.26
N PHE A 183 8.20 21.34 -10.38
CA PHE A 183 9.52 20.69 -10.36
C PHE A 183 10.51 21.47 -9.49
N TRP A 184 10.42 22.82 -9.42
CA TRP A 184 11.46 23.63 -8.77
C TRP A 184 11.00 24.80 -7.88
N HIS A 185 9.91 24.67 -7.12
CA HIS A 185 9.54 25.65 -6.10
C HIS A 185 9.66 25.12 -4.67
N VAL A 186 10.79 25.40 -4.02
CA VAL A 186 10.84 25.50 -2.55
C VAL A 186 11.13 26.96 -2.23
N PRO A 187 10.15 27.73 -1.72
CA PRO A 187 10.45 29.02 -1.13
C PRO A 187 11.46 28.79 0.00
N ARG A 188 12.61 29.46 -0.04
CA ARG A 188 13.69 29.36 0.96
C ARG A 188 13.32 29.98 2.31
N SER A 189 12.05 30.05 2.68
CA SER A 189 11.59 30.86 3.82
C SER A 189 11.81 30.18 5.18
N SER A 190 12.01 28.84 5.23
CA SER A 190 12.27 28.12 6.48
C SER A 190 13.65 27.49 6.48
N SER A 191 14.39 27.61 7.59
CA SER A 191 15.61 26.83 7.81
C SER A 191 15.29 25.34 7.76
N ARG A 192 16.17 24.53 7.15
CA ARG A 192 15.97 23.08 6.97
C ARG A 192 15.64 22.37 8.29
N GLY A 193 16.37 22.69 9.36
CA GLY A 193 16.13 22.13 10.70
C GLY A 193 14.71 22.43 11.21
N HIS A 194 14.20 23.65 10.97
CA HIS A 194 12.83 24.00 11.35
C HIS A 194 11.78 23.20 10.56
N LEU A 195 12.01 22.95 9.27
CA LEU A 195 11.10 22.12 8.46
C LEU A 195 11.06 20.66 8.95
N ILE A 196 12.22 20.09 9.29
CA ILE A 196 12.32 18.73 9.85
C ILE A 196 11.56 18.66 11.17
N GLU A 197 11.74 19.64 12.06
CA GLU A 197 11.06 19.68 13.35
C GLU A 197 9.54 19.79 13.18
N ILE A 198 9.06 20.63 12.25
CA ILE A 198 7.63 20.73 11.94
C ILE A 198 7.07 19.39 11.45
N VAL A 199 7.77 18.71 10.54
CA VAL A 199 7.33 17.41 10.00
C VAL A 199 7.27 16.38 11.12
N ARG A 200 8.34 16.27 11.93
CA ARG A 200 8.43 15.33 13.04
C ARG A 200 7.33 15.57 14.07
N LYS A 201 7.14 16.82 14.49
CA LYS A 201 6.08 17.21 15.44
C LYS A 201 4.69 16.85 14.92
N ARG A 202 4.40 17.13 13.64
CA ARG A 202 3.10 16.79 13.01
C ARG A 202 2.85 15.29 12.95
N CYS A 203 3.85 14.50 12.57
CA CYS A 203 3.72 13.05 12.57
C CYS A 203 3.43 12.52 13.98
N LYS A 204 4.21 12.94 14.99
CA LYS A 204 4.00 12.53 16.38
C LYS A 204 2.62 12.91 16.91
N MET A 205 2.13 14.11 16.62
CA MET A 205 0.78 14.54 17.00
C MET A 205 -0.32 13.68 16.35
N ILE A 206 -0.16 13.29 15.08
CA ILE A 206 -1.14 12.42 14.43
C ILE A 206 -1.07 11.00 15.02
N ILE A 207 0.14 10.47 15.25
CA ILE A 207 0.35 9.14 15.85
C ILE A 207 -0.26 9.05 17.25
N ALA A 208 -0.06 10.08 18.08
CA ALA A 208 -0.59 10.11 19.45
C ALA A 208 -2.13 10.14 19.52
N ARG A 209 -2.81 10.49 18.42
CA ARG A 209 -4.29 10.49 18.29
C ARG A 209 -4.82 9.24 17.62
N ILE A 210 -3.96 8.27 17.31
CA ILE A 210 -4.40 6.96 16.82
C ILE A 210 -4.88 6.21 18.06
N GLU A 211 -6.15 6.39 18.39
CA GLU A 211 -6.79 5.70 19.52
C GLU A 211 -7.05 4.23 19.19
N GLU A 212 -7.45 3.88 17.95
CA GLU A 212 -7.45 2.49 17.48
C GLU A 212 -7.67 2.33 15.96
N GLY A 213 -7.20 1.18 15.44
CA GLY A 213 -7.58 0.61 14.15
C GLY A 213 -6.68 0.98 12.98
N TYR A 214 -6.83 2.18 12.42
CA TYR A 214 -6.35 2.48 11.06
C TYR A 214 -5.49 3.74 10.94
N MET A 215 -4.52 3.66 10.04
CA MET A 215 -3.59 4.73 9.74
C MET A 215 -4.31 5.91 9.08
N PRO A 216 -4.22 7.13 9.63
CA PRO A 216 -4.82 8.30 9.01
C PRO A 216 -4.28 8.56 7.61
N LYS A 217 -5.17 8.79 6.64
CA LYS A 217 -4.85 8.97 5.21
C LYS A 217 -3.74 10.00 4.95
N ARG A 218 -3.71 11.09 5.71
CA ARG A 218 -2.68 12.14 5.57
C ARG A 218 -1.29 11.65 5.99
N LEU A 219 -1.22 10.91 7.09
CA LEU A 219 0.03 10.33 7.58
C LEU A 219 0.50 9.19 6.67
N ALA A 220 -0.39 8.28 6.27
CA ALA A 220 -0.10 7.22 5.31
C ALA A 220 0.50 7.75 4.00
N LYS A 221 -0.12 8.78 3.42
CA LYS A 221 0.39 9.45 2.19
C LYS A 221 1.72 10.15 2.43
N ALA A 222 1.93 10.75 3.60
CA ALA A 222 3.18 11.43 3.94
C ALA A 222 4.33 10.41 4.08
N MET A 223 4.10 9.29 4.77
CA MET A 223 5.09 8.22 4.93
C MET A 223 5.37 7.52 3.60
N SER A 224 4.38 7.40 2.72
CA SER A 224 4.58 6.93 1.35
C SER A 224 5.54 7.83 0.55
N MET A 225 5.50 9.15 0.75
CA MET A 225 6.47 10.05 0.10
C MET A 225 7.90 9.86 0.64
N VAL A 226 8.05 9.64 1.95
CA VAL A 226 9.34 9.31 2.56
C VAL A 226 9.88 8.01 1.95
N ASN A 227 9.02 7.01 1.82
CA ASN A 227 9.36 5.74 1.22
C ASN A 227 9.79 5.86 -0.25
N LEU A 228 9.00 6.59 -1.06
CA LEU A 228 9.34 6.86 -2.47
C LEU A 228 10.70 7.52 -2.63
N TYR A 229 11.06 8.45 -1.73
CA TYR A 229 12.40 9.04 -1.73
C TYR A 229 13.50 7.99 -1.48
N TRP A 230 13.31 7.09 -0.51
CA TRP A 230 14.29 6.04 -0.23
C TRP A 230 14.41 5.04 -1.38
N LYS A 231 13.28 4.67 -2.01
CA LYS A 231 13.26 3.91 -3.28
C LYS A 231 14.09 4.58 -4.35
N GLN A 232 13.86 5.87 -4.58
CA GLN A 232 14.63 6.64 -5.55
C GLN A 232 16.13 6.65 -5.23
N LYS A 233 16.50 6.98 -3.98
CA LYS A 233 17.89 7.15 -3.55
C LYS A 233 18.72 5.88 -3.63
N LEU A 234 18.15 4.75 -3.21
CA LEU A 234 18.85 3.47 -3.14
C LEU A 234 18.68 2.65 -4.43
N ARG A 235 17.91 3.15 -5.41
CA ARG A 235 17.66 2.52 -6.70
C ARG A 235 17.13 1.09 -6.59
N SER A 236 16.25 0.86 -5.64
CA SER A 236 15.62 -0.44 -5.44
C SER A 236 14.13 -0.26 -5.15
N MET A 237 13.31 -1.13 -5.73
CA MET A 237 11.87 -1.15 -5.45
C MET A 237 11.54 -1.94 -4.17
N ASP A 238 12.51 -2.71 -3.67
CA ASP A 238 12.35 -3.69 -2.59
C ASP A 238 12.63 -3.13 -1.19
N ILE A 239 13.06 -1.87 -1.07
CA ILE A 239 13.58 -1.31 0.21
C ILE A 239 12.48 -1.12 1.25
N SER A 240 11.21 -1.23 0.86
CA SER A 240 10.14 -1.38 1.84
C SER A 240 9.04 -2.26 1.27
N GLN A 241 8.82 -3.40 1.91
CA GLN A 241 7.62 -4.19 1.70
C GLN A 241 6.38 -3.57 2.36
N LEU A 242 6.54 -2.48 3.13
CA LEU A 242 5.46 -1.74 3.78
C LEU A 242 4.99 -0.57 2.91
N GLU A 243 3.96 -0.81 2.11
CA GLU A 243 3.17 0.26 1.49
C GLU A 243 2.38 1.03 2.56
N TYR A 244 2.82 2.21 2.97
CA TYR A 244 2.08 2.96 3.99
C TYR A 244 0.66 3.36 3.55
N PHE A 245 0.45 3.55 2.25
CA PHE A 245 -0.81 3.96 1.66
C PHE A 245 -1.18 3.03 0.49
N PRO A 246 -2.42 2.51 0.45
CA PRO A 246 -2.89 1.66 -0.63
C PRO A 246 -3.13 2.48 -1.89
N PHE A 247 -2.13 2.58 -2.75
CA PHE A 247 -2.32 3.16 -4.08
C PHE A 247 -3.05 2.17 -4.98
N SER A 248 -3.79 2.68 -5.98
CA SER A 248 -4.33 1.80 -7.03
C SER A 248 -3.18 1.16 -7.81
N LYS A 249 -3.45 0.01 -8.46
CA LYS A 249 -2.43 -0.69 -9.25
C LYS A 249 -1.86 0.19 -10.36
N GLU A 250 -2.71 0.98 -11.01
CA GLU A 250 -2.32 1.93 -12.06
C GLU A 250 -1.40 3.01 -11.48
N THR A 251 -1.74 3.53 -10.30
CA THR A 251 -0.93 4.55 -9.64
C THR A 251 0.43 4.00 -9.20
N ALA A 252 0.46 2.78 -8.64
CA ALA A 252 1.69 2.11 -8.25
C ALA A 252 2.58 1.80 -9.47
N SER A 253 1.99 1.32 -10.57
CA SER A 253 2.69 1.10 -11.84
C SER A 253 3.30 2.39 -12.36
N LEU A 254 2.51 3.47 -12.44
CA LEU A 254 3.00 4.76 -12.91
C LEU A 254 4.12 5.32 -12.01
N GLN A 255 4.03 5.14 -10.69
CA GLN A 255 5.11 5.51 -9.78
C GLN A 255 6.39 4.74 -10.08
N ASN A 256 6.30 3.44 -10.35
CA ASN A 256 7.45 2.61 -10.71
C ASN A 256 8.05 3.02 -12.06
N ASP A 257 7.22 3.28 -13.06
CA ASP A 257 7.66 3.75 -14.38
C ASP A 257 8.40 5.09 -14.28
N VAL A 258 7.88 6.02 -13.49
CA VAL A 258 8.54 7.30 -13.21
C VAL A 258 9.88 7.09 -12.49
N LEU A 259 9.94 6.24 -11.46
CA LEU A 259 11.20 5.95 -10.75
C LEU A 259 12.24 5.32 -11.68
N ASN A 260 11.83 4.35 -12.51
CA ASN A 260 12.69 3.73 -13.51
C ASN A 260 13.22 4.78 -14.50
N ALA A 261 12.36 5.66 -15.01
CA ALA A 261 12.76 6.75 -15.89
C ALA A 261 13.76 7.69 -15.19
N LEU A 262 13.53 8.05 -13.92
CA LEU A 262 14.44 8.88 -13.13
C LEU A 262 15.83 8.22 -12.97
N TRP A 263 15.90 6.90 -12.81
CA TRP A 263 17.18 6.17 -12.74
C TRP A 263 17.93 6.09 -14.06
N LEU A 264 17.23 6.24 -15.19
CA LEU A 264 17.82 6.29 -16.52
C LEU A 264 18.29 7.68 -16.92
N LEU A 265 17.78 8.75 -16.29
CA LEU A 265 18.16 10.14 -16.60
C LEU A 265 19.69 10.39 -16.62
N PRO A 266 20.50 9.85 -15.70
CA PRO A 266 21.95 10.05 -15.74
C PRO A 266 22.65 9.44 -16.96
N LYS A 267 22.00 8.49 -17.66
CA LYS A 267 22.54 7.84 -18.86
C LYS A 267 22.22 8.59 -20.16
N LEU A 268 21.33 9.59 -20.11
CA LEU A 268 20.91 10.33 -21.29
C LEU A 268 21.94 11.38 -21.71
N GLN A 269 22.07 11.56 -23.03
CA GLN A 269 22.89 12.61 -23.62
C GLN A 269 22.35 14.00 -23.27
N HIS A 270 23.20 15.02 -23.37
CA HIS A 270 22.82 16.37 -22.98
C HIS A 270 21.68 16.95 -23.81
N ASP A 271 21.64 16.62 -25.11
CA ASP A 271 20.62 17.12 -26.03
C ASP A 271 19.26 16.45 -25.79
N ASP A 272 19.24 15.16 -25.47
CA ASP A 272 18.02 14.42 -25.12
C ASP A 272 17.36 14.98 -23.85
N LEU A 273 18.16 15.33 -22.84
CA LEU A 273 17.64 15.94 -21.61
C LEU A 273 16.94 17.29 -21.87
N LYS A 274 17.30 18.03 -22.93
CA LYS A 274 16.61 19.29 -23.28
C LYS A 274 15.19 19.04 -23.76
N LEU A 275 14.94 17.90 -24.40
CA LEU A 275 13.62 17.50 -24.90
C LEU A 275 12.63 17.21 -23.76
N LEU A 276 13.12 16.81 -22.59
CA LEU A 276 12.29 16.54 -21.40
C LEU A 276 11.82 17.83 -20.69
N ARG A 277 12.45 18.97 -20.98
CA ARG A 277 12.14 20.24 -20.31
C ARG A 277 10.66 20.66 -20.38
N PRO A 278 10.00 20.72 -21.57
CA PRO A 278 8.60 21.13 -21.65
C PRO A 278 7.65 20.17 -20.92
N ILE A 279 8.04 18.91 -20.73
CA ILE A 279 7.23 17.89 -20.03
C ILE A 279 7.35 18.07 -18.51
N LEU A 280 8.56 18.38 -18.02
CA LEU A 280 8.84 18.44 -16.58
C LEU A 280 8.58 19.82 -15.97
N ASP A 281 8.75 20.91 -16.73
CA ASP A 281 8.48 22.27 -16.26
C ASP A 281 7.98 23.17 -17.40
N PRO A 282 6.66 23.37 -17.53
CA PRO A 282 6.07 24.12 -18.63
C PRO A 282 6.26 25.63 -18.49
N ASP A 283 6.83 26.15 -17.39
CA ASP A 283 7.05 27.59 -17.21
C ASP A 283 8.24 28.09 -18.06
N PRO A 284 8.00 28.94 -19.09
CA PRO A 284 9.04 29.42 -19.98
C PRO A 284 10.05 30.36 -19.30
N LYS A 285 9.74 30.92 -18.12
CA LYS A 285 10.57 31.91 -17.41
C LYS A 285 11.78 31.32 -16.68
N PHE A 286 11.97 30.00 -16.71
CA PHE A 286 13.00 29.33 -15.90
C PHE A 286 14.40 29.26 -16.53
N ARG A 287 15.47 29.33 -15.71
CA ARG A 287 16.88 29.34 -16.15
C ARG A 287 17.37 27.93 -16.52
N LYS A 288 17.75 27.73 -17.79
CA LYS A 288 18.31 26.49 -18.38
C LYS A 288 19.40 25.80 -17.54
N MET A 289 20.22 26.55 -16.79
CA MET A 289 21.32 25.98 -15.99
C MET A 289 20.86 25.21 -14.74
N GLN A 290 19.79 25.64 -14.07
CA GLN A 290 19.35 25.00 -12.81
C GLN A 290 18.65 23.66 -13.07
N PHE A 291 17.97 23.52 -14.22
CA PHE A 291 17.38 22.26 -14.67
C PHE A 291 18.45 21.16 -14.87
N ARG A 292 19.60 21.53 -15.43
CA ARG A 292 20.67 20.59 -15.81
C ARG A 292 21.41 20.00 -14.60
N VAL A 293 21.71 20.83 -13.60
CA VAL A 293 22.45 20.41 -12.40
C VAL A 293 21.61 19.48 -11.51
N SER A 294 20.30 19.67 -11.50
CA SER A 294 19.40 18.92 -10.61
C SER A 294 19.00 17.54 -11.14
N LEU A 295 19.08 17.29 -12.45
CA LEU A 295 18.74 15.97 -13.06
C LEU A 295 19.90 14.96 -13.03
N ARG A 296 21.12 15.41 -12.70
CA ARG A 296 22.33 14.57 -12.65
C ARG A 296 22.73 14.15 -11.23
N LYS A 297 22.01 14.62 -10.21
CA LYS A 297 22.20 14.22 -8.80
C LYS A 297 21.26 13.08 -8.45
#